data_AF-A0A9P9CYL8-F1
#
_entry.id   AF-A0A9P9CYL8-F1
#
_cell.length_a   1.000
_cell.length_b   1.000
_cell.length_c   1.000
_cell.angle_alpha   90.00
_cell.angle_beta   90.00
_cell.angle_gamma   90.00
#
_symmetry.space_group_name_H-M   'P 1'
#
loop_
_entity.id
_entity.type
_entity.pdbx_description
1 polymer ?
#
loop_
_entity_poly.entity_id
_entity_poly.type
_entity_poly.pdbx_seq_one_letter_code
_entity_poly.pdbx_strand_id
1 'polypeptide(L)'
;MATCPVRFQFSCDNIPEGLNFTHEISKSLVRPLSHARQDDSYAYRFQRAVLPFLKEHEPVCRAASNPFCGICGSPIATVLQTPMSFLHKEGDPYVGVLVSGVCGK
;
A
#
# COMPACT_ATOMS: atom_id res chain seq x y z
N MET A 1 -20.04 3.66 11.19
CA MET A 1 -18.66 3.33 11.62
C MET A 1 -17.80 4.56 11.37
N ALA A 2 -16.99 4.99 12.34
CA ALA A 2 -16.18 6.19 12.16
C ALA A 2 -14.98 5.89 11.25
N THR A 3 -14.77 6.72 10.23
CA THR A 3 -13.60 6.67 9.34
C THR A 3 -12.67 7.85 9.60
N CYS A 4 -11.43 7.73 9.15
CA CYS A 4 -10.48 8.83 9.10
C CYS A 4 -9.71 8.82 7.78
N PRO A 5 -9.31 10.01 7.29
CA PRO A 5 -8.45 10.13 6.13
C PRO A 5 -7.06 9.58 6.48
N VAL A 6 -6.53 8.75 5.59
CA VAL A 6 -5.21 8.14 5.70
C VAL A 6 -4.51 8.27 4.37
N ARG A 7 -3.25 8.68 4.41
CA ARG A 7 -2.40 8.78 3.22
C ARG A 7 -1.89 7.41 2.81
N PHE A 8 -1.96 7.10 1.52
CA PHE A 8 -1.39 5.93 0.88
C PHE A 8 -0.24 6.40 0.02
N GLN A 9 0.98 5.99 0.37
CA GLN A 9 2.20 6.37 -0.32
C GLN A 9 2.75 5.19 -1.08
N PHE A 10 2.69 5.25 -2.41
CA PHE A 10 3.17 4.20 -3.32
C PHE A 10 4.56 4.55 -3.82
N SER A 11 5.56 3.75 -3.45
CA SER A 11 6.92 3.86 -3.95
C SER A 11 7.04 3.06 -5.26
N CYS A 12 7.08 3.77 -6.39
CA CYS A 12 7.22 3.19 -7.73
C CYS A 12 8.62 3.50 -8.28
N ASP A 13 9.21 2.59 -9.07
CA ASP A 13 10.62 2.68 -9.50
C ASP A 13 10.98 4.00 -10.23
N ASN A 14 10.08 4.51 -11.07
CA ASN A 14 10.37 5.70 -11.89
C ASN A 14 9.89 7.01 -11.25
N ILE A 15 9.32 6.99 -10.04
CA ILE A 15 8.85 8.18 -9.35
C ILE A 15 9.50 8.24 -7.96
N PRO A 16 10.66 8.91 -7.82
CA PRO A 16 11.41 8.97 -6.57
C PRO A 16 10.59 9.49 -5.38
N GLU A 17 9.69 10.44 -5.62
CA GLU A 17 8.82 11.03 -4.59
C GLU A 17 7.63 10.13 -4.21
N GLY A 18 7.38 9.09 -5.01
CA GLY A 18 6.21 8.22 -4.93
C GLY A 18 4.90 8.91 -5.33
N LEU A 19 3.85 8.09 -5.44
CA LEU A 19 2.47 8.57 -5.65
C LEU A 19 1.75 8.61 -4.31
N ASN A 20 1.03 9.71 -4.03
CA ASN A 20 0.30 9.88 -2.79
C ASN A 20 -1.20 10.01 -3.08
N PHE A 21 -2.01 9.21 -2.37
CA PHE A 21 -3.46 9.24 -2.42
C PHE A 21 -4.02 9.28 -1.00
N THR A 22 -5.20 9.88 -0.80
CA THR A 22 -5.86 9.91 0.50
C THR A 22 -7.13 9.11 0.44
N HIS A 23 -7.31 8.17 1.36
CA HIS A 23 -8.51 7.33 1.45
C HIS A 23 -9.05 7.30 2.87
N GLU A 24 -10.37 7.17 2.97
CA GLU A 24 -11.05 6.95 4.24
C GLU A 24 -10.92 5.47 4.65
N ILE A 25 -10.37 5.22 5.84
CA ILE A 25 -10.33 3.88 6.43
C ILE A 25 -11.02 3.88 7.80
N SER A 26 -11.42 2.70 8.28
CA SER A 26 -12.00 2.58 9.62
C SER A 26 -11.03 3.08 10.70
N LYS A 27 -11.49 4.01 11.56
CA LYS A 27 -10.72 4.50 12.71
C LYS A 27 -10.26 3.38 13.63
N SER A 28 -10.95 2.24 13.63
CA SER A 28 -10.55 1.06 14.40
C SER A 28 -9.16 0.53 14.03
N LEU A 29 -8.65 0.82 12.82
CA LEU A 29 -7.32 0.37 12.37
C LEU A 29 -6.19 1.31 12.80
N VAL A 30 -6.53 2.57 13.13
CA VAL A 30 -5.60 3.58 13.64
C VAL A 30 -5.52 3.41 15.14
N ARG A 31 -4.41 2.81 15.60
CA ARG A 31 -4.21 2.44 17.00
C ARG A 31 -2.72 2.32 17.32
N PRO A 32 -2.33 2.42 18.60
CA PRO A 32 -0.95 2.21 19.01
C PRO A 32 -0.38 0.87 18.52
N LEU A 33 0.92 0.86 18.19
CA LEU A 33 1.60 -0.32 17.66
C LEU A 33 1.55 -1.52 18.62
N SER A 34 1.63 -1.26 19.93
CA SER A 34 1.48 -2.29 20.97
C SER A 34 0.15 -3.04 20.86
N HIS A 35 -0.95 -2.31 20.70
CA HIS A 35 -2.28 -2.90 20.55
C HIS A 35 -2.46 -3.61 19.21
N ALA A 36 -1.85 -3.11 18.13
CA ALA A 36 -1.89 -3.78 16.84
C ALA A 36 -1.13 -5.12 16.86
N ARG A 37 -0.01 -5.21 17.59
CA ARG A 37 0.81 -6.43 17.70
C ARG A 37 0.19 -7.52 18.57
N GLN A 38 -0.64 -7.15 19.54
CA GLN A 38 -1.35 -8.09 20.42
C GLN A 38 -2.66 -8.61 19.80
N ASP A 39 -3.07 -8.07 18.67
CA ASP A 39 -4.33 -8.39 18.03
C ASP A 39 -4.09 -9.25 16.78
N ASP A 40 -4.23 -10.56 16.94
CA ASP A 40 -3.99 -11.56 15.88
C ASP A 40 -4.87 -11.33 14.64
N SER A 41 -6.00 -10.62 14.79
CA SER A 41 -6.92 -10.29 13.70
C SER A 41 -6.60 -8.97 13.00
N TYR A 42 -5.62 -8.21 13.49
CA TYR A 42 -5.26 -6.89 12.95
C TYR A 42 -4.79 -6.99 11.50
N ALA A 43 -3.85 -7.90 11.20
CA ALA A 43 -3.29 -8.06 9.86
C ALA A 43 -4.37 -8.36 8.81
N TYR A 44 -5.31 -9.25 9.14
CA TYR A 44 -6.43 -9.59 8.26
C TYR A 44 -7.37 -8.40 8.02
N ARG A 45 -7.76 -7.66 9.08
CA ARG A 45 -8.63 -6.49 8.94
C ARG A 45 -7.94 -5.35 8.19
N PHE A 46 -6.65 -5.15 8.43
CA PHE A 46 -5.83 -4.20 7.69
C PHE A 46 -5.81 -4.56 6.21
N GLN A 47 -5.45 -5.81 5.87
CA GLN A 47 -5.41 -6.27 4.48
C GLN A 47 -6.76 -6.09 3.77
N ARG A 48 -7.87 -6.49 4.42
CA ARG A 48 -9.21 -6.30 3.86
C ARG A 48 -9.56 -4.84 3.62
N ALA A 49 -9.15 -3.94 4.51
CA ALA A 49 -9.43 -2.51 4.37
C ALA A 49 -8.61 -1.84 3.27
N VAL A 50 -7.35 -2.26 3.06
CA VAL A 50 -6.47 -1.61 2.08
C VAL A 50 -6.60 -2.19 0.67
N LEU A 51 -7.01 -3.47 0.53
CA LEU A 51 -7.05 -4.17 -0.75
C LEU A 51 -7.83 -3.45 -1.86
N PRO A 52 -9.01 -2.84 -1.61
CA PRO A 52 -9.73 -2.10 -2.65
C PRO A 52 -8.91 -0.96 -3.24
N PHE A 53 -8.20 -0.21 -2.39
CA PHE A 53 -7.38 0.94 -2.80
C PHE A 53 -6.12 0.50 -3.55
N LEU A 54 -5.52 -0.63 -3.15
CA LEU A 54 -4.40 -1.20 -3.90
C LEU A 54 -4.82 -1.51 -5.34
N LYS A 55 -5.96 -2.19 -5.51
CA LYS A 55 -6.53 -2.52 -6.82
C LYS A 55 -6.88 -1.29 -7.65
N GLU A 56 -7.45 -0.27 -7.01
CA GLU A 56 -7.78 1.01 -7.65
C GLU A 56 -6.54 1.67 -8.26
N HIS A 57 -5.41 1.65 -7.54
CA HIS A 57 -4.18 2.34 -7.93
C HIS A 57 -3.18 1.48 -8.71
N GLU A 58 -3.46 0.19 -8.93
CA GLU A 58 -2.60 -0.71 -9.71
C GLU A 58 -2.25 -0.17 -11.11
N PRO A 59 -3.20 0.34 -11.91
CA PRO A 59 -2.88 0.76 -13.28
C PRO A 59 -1.94 1.96 -13.33
N VAL A 60 -2.11 2.92 -12.41
CA VAL A 60 -1.26 4.10 -12.30
C VAL A 60 0.12 3.72 -11.77
N CYS A 61 0.17 2.85 -10.76
CA CYS A 61 1.44 2.32 -10.24
C CYS A 61 2.22 1.55 -11.31
N ARG A 62 1.54 0.76 -12.14
CA ARG A 62 2.15 0.04 -13.25
C ARG A 62 2.73 0.98 -14.29
N ALA A 63 2.00 2.03 -14.67
CA ALA A 63 2.51 3.06 -15.58
C ALA A 63 3.71 3.83 -15.02
N ALA A 64 3.78 3.97 -13.69
CA ALA A 64 4.86 4.61 -12.95
C ALA A 64 6.05 3.69 -12.62
N SER A 65 5.98 2.40 -12.94
CA SER A 65 7.02 1.42 -12.61
C SER A 65 7.98 1.18 -13.77
N ASN A 66 9.11 0.53 -13.50
CA ASN A 66 10.02 0.10 -14.56
C ASN A 66 9.27 -0.84 -15.53
N PRO A 67 9.28 -0.57 -16.86
CA PRO A 67 8.57 -1.41 -17.82
C PRO A 67 9.15 -2.82 -17.94
N PHE A 68 10.32 -3.09 -17.35
CA PHE A 68 10.98 -4.39 -17.35
C PHE A 68 11.11 -4.96 -15.94
N CYS A 69 10.94 -6.27 -15.82
CA CYS A 69 11.10 -7.01 -14.57
C CYS A 69 12.57 -7.01 -14.15
N GLY A 70 12.86 -6.57 -12.92
CA GLY A 70 14.23 -6.50 -12.39
C GLY A 70 14.94 -7.84 -12.21
N ILE A 71 14.22 -8.97 -12.28
CA ILE A 71 14.80 -10.31 -12.14
C ILE A 71 15.27 -10.90 -13.47
N CYS A 72 14.45 -10.79 -14.52
CA CYS A 72 14.69 -11.49 -15.80
C CYS A 72 14.70 -10.57 -17.02
N GLY A 73 14.48 -9.27 -16.85
CA GLY A 73 14.46 -8.28 -17.94
C GLY A 73 13.27 -8.38 -18.90
N SER A 74 12.34 -9.33 -18.70
CA SER A 74 11.12 -9.40 -19.51
C SER A 74 10.19 -8.21 -19.22
N PRO A 75 9.37 -7.76 -20.19
CA PRO A 75 8.34 -6.76 -19.94
C PRO A 75 7.45 -7.15 -18.76
N ILE A 76 7.09 -6.16 -17.93
CA ILE A 76 6.18 -6.39 -16.82
C ILE A 76 4.76 -6.62 -17.33
N ALA A 77 4.02 -7.53 -16.68
CA ALA A 77 2.60 -7.76 -16.96
C ALA A 77 1.71 -6.98 -15.98
N THR A 78 2.17 -6.87 -14.74
CA THR A 78 1.48 -6.21 -13.61
C THR A 78 2.51 -5.75 -12.58
N VAL A 79 2.03 -5.15 -11.49
CA VAL A 79 2.83 -4.80 -10.34
C VAL A 79 2.41 -5.60 -9.10
N LEU A 80 3.40 -6.02 -8.32
CA LEU A 80 3.19 -6.50 -6.96
C LEU A 80 3.15 -5.28 -6.02
N GLN A 81 2.05 -5.11 -5.28
CA GLN A 81 1.88 -4.05 -4.30
C GLN A 81 1.96 -4.64 -2.89
N THR A 82 2.95 -4.24 -2.11
CA THR A 82 3.18 -4.72 -0.75
C THR A 82 2.85 -3.62 0.27
N PRO A 83 1.67 -3.65 0.91
CA PRO A 83 1.26 -2.64 1.88
C PRO A 83 1.92 -2.86 3.25
N MET A 84 2.29 -1.76 3.89
CA MET A 84 2.88 -1.70 5.24
C MET A 84 2.09 -0.68 6.07
N SER A 85 1.66 -1.09 7.26
CA SER A 85 0.89 -0.22 8.15
C SER A 85 1.79 0.71 8.96
N PHE A 86 1.57 2.02 8.82
CA PHE A 86 2.09 3.05 9.72
C PHE A 86 0.94 3.79 10.42
N LEU A 87 -0.21 3.12 10.57
CA LEU A 87 -1.43 3.66 11.16
C LEU A 87 -1.34 3.94 12.68
N HIS A 88 -0.23 3.61 13.31
CA HIS A 88 0.06 3.92 14.71
C HIS A 88 0.64 5.33 14.91
N LYS A 89 0.98 6.05 13.83
CA LYS A 89 1.52 7.41 13.89
C LYS A 89 0.37 8.41 14.04
N GLU A 90 0.05 8.79 15.28
CA GLU A 90 -1.15 9.58 15.61
C GLU A 90 -1.26 10.93 14.89
N GLY A 91 -0.14 11.57 14.52
CA GLY A 91 -0.14 12.85 13.79
C GLY A 91 -0.30 12.75 12.26
N ASP A 92 0.16 11.65 11.66
CA ASP A 92 0.09 11.39 10.22
C ASP A 92 0.03 9.87 9.99
N PRO A 93 -1.14 9.24 10.21
CA PRO A 93 -1.29 7.82 9.95
C PRO A 93 -1.27 7.58 8.44
N TYR A 94 -0.41 6.67 7.99
CA TYR A 94 -0.30 6.35 6.57
C TYR A 94 -0.10 4.86 6.32
N VAL A 95 -0.34 4.47 5.07
CA VAL A 95 -0.01 3.15 4.51
C VAL A 95 1.11 3.36 3.50
N GLY A 96 2.27 2.75 3.75
CA GLY A 96 3.34 2.69 2.76
C GLY A 96 3.11 1.49 1.85
N VAL A 97 3.27 1.65 0.54
CA VAL A 97 3.10 0.57 -0.43
C VAL A 97 4.35 0.50 -1.29
N LEU A 98 5.09 -0.61 -1.17
CA LEU A 98 6.17 -0.91 -2.09
C LEU A 98 5.59 -1.51 -3.36
N VAL A 99 5.88 -0.92 -4.51
CA VAL A 99 5.44 -1.39 -5.82
C VAL A 99 6.61 -2.02 -6.55
N SER A 100 6.43 -3.20 -7.13
CA SER A 100 7.46 -3.88 -7.90
C SER A 100 6.90 -4.45 -9.19
N GLY A 101 7.50 -4.12 -10.32
CA GLY A 101 7.12 -4.67 -11.62
C GLY A 101 7.41 -6.17 -11.71
N VAL A 102 6.40 -6.97 -12.06
CA VAL A 102 6.52 -8.43 -12.20
C VAL A 102 6.08 -8.91 -13.58
N CYS A 103 6.84 -9.86 -14.13
CA CYS A 103 6.57 -10.41 -15.48
C CYS A 103 5.59 -11.59 -15.49
N GLY A 104 5.18 -12.10 -14.32
CA GLY A 104 4.25 -13.23 -14.19
C GLY A 104 4.83 -14.60 -14.57
N LYS A 105 6.14 -14.70 -14.75
CA LYS A 105 6.90 -15.94 -14.96
C LYS A 105 7.47 -16.46 -13.64
#